data_AF-A0A1V1NUK4-F1
#
_entry.id   AF-A0A1V1NUK4-F1
#
_cell.length_a   1.000
_cell.length_b   1.000
_cell.length_c   1.000
_cell.angle_alpha   90.00
_cell.angle_beta   90.00
_cell.angle_gamma   90.00
#
_symmetry.space_group_name_H-M   'P 1'
#
loop_
_entity.id
_entity.type
_entity.pdbx_description
1 polymer ?
#
loop_
_entity_poly.entity_id
_entity_poly.type
_entity_poly.pdbx_seq_one_letter_code
_entity_poly.pdbx_strand_id
1 'polypeptide(L)'
;MEDMCQLNERLTEDKYKGSMEQIGKIIKRFSSNPMFDCIRFFEITLFSFLVGNADMHLKNFSLIYPLNDMIQLSPAYDLLSTRLVIPERDDPEEMALTLNGKKEN
;
A
#
# COMPACT_ATOMS: atom_id res chain seq x y z
N MET A 1 -0.55 15.93 1.97
CA MET A 1 -0.53 14.50 1.63
C MET A 1 0.62 13.89 2.38
N GLU A 2 0.40 12.75 3.02
CA GLU A 2 1.45 12.00 3.73
C GLU A 2 1.37 10.53 3.33
N ASP A 3 2.52 9.94 3.05
CA ASP A 3 2.62 8.52 2.70
C ASP A 3 2.67 7.62 3.95
N MET A 4 2.48 6.31 3.78
CA MET A 4 2.45 5.38 4.92
C MET A 4 3.82 5.18 5.58
N CYS A 5 4.95 5.62 4.99
CA CYS A 5 6.22 5.69 5.72
C CYS A 5 6.17 6.81 6.74
N GLN A 6 5.75 8.01 6.32
CA GLN A 6 5.61 9.17 7.21
C GLN A 6 4.63 8.90 8.34
N LEU A 7 3.46 8.34 8.01
CA LEU A 7 2.41 8.02 9.00
C LEU A 7 2.78 6.86 9.94
N ASN A 8 3.77 6.04 9.58
CA ASN A 8 4.36 5.03 10.47
C ASN A 8 5.63 5.52 11.19
N GLU A 9 6.01 6.79 11.05
CA GLU A 9 7.26 7.35 11.61
C GLU A 9 8.51 6.58 11.15
N ARG A 10 8.50 6.11 9.90
CA ARG A 10 9.59 5.34 9.30
C ARG A 10 10.43 6.19 8.35
N LEU A 11 11.72 5.90 8.32
CA LEU A 11 12.63 6.43 7.31
C LEU A 11 12.30 5.86 5.93
N THR A 12 12.66 6.58 4.87
CA THR A 12 12.39 6.15 3.49
C THR A 12 13.08 4.83 3.12
N GLU A 13 14.23 4.53 3.73
CA GLU A 13 14.94 3.26 3.59
C GLU A 13 14.14 2.04 4.09
N ASP A 14 13.17 2.27 4.98
CA ASP A 14 12.31 1.23 5.53
C ASP A 14 11.01 1.04 4.74
N LYS A 15 10.92 1.57 3.51
CA LYS A 15 9.68 1.53 2.70
C LYS A 15 9.13 0.12 2.46
N TYR A 16 9.99 -0.90 2.42
CA TYR A 16 9.59 -2.31 2.29
C TYR A 16 9.36 -3.02 3.63
N LYS A 17 9.74 -2.41 4.76
CA LYS A 17 9.66 -3.03 6.08
C LYS A 17 8.27 -2.81 6.70
N GLY A 18 7.22 -3.35 6.09
CA GLY A 18 5.86 -3.20 6.62
C GLY A 18 4.91 -4.33 6.25
N SER A 19 3.65 -4.14 6.61
CA SER A 19 2.57 -5.06 6.28
C SER A 19 1.32 -4.34 5.83
N MET A 20 0.48 -5.04 5.07
CA MET A 20 -0.81 -4.53 4.62
C MET A 20 -1.73 -4.23 5.82
N GLU A 21 -1.62 -4.99 6.90
CA GLU A 21 -2.36 -4.75 8.15
C GLU A 21 -1.91 -3.47 8.86
N GLN A 22 -0.63 -3.09 8.77
CA GLN A 22 -0.16 -1.81 9.32
C GLN A 22 -0.81 -0.63 8.59
N ILE A 23 -0.85 -0.68 7.25
CA ILE A 23 -1.55 0.33 6.44
C ILE A 23 -3.04 0.36 6.80
N GLY A 24 -3.69 -0.79 6.87
CA GLY A 24 -5.10 -0.89 7.25
C GLY A 24 -5.40 -0.30 8.64
N LYS A 25 -4.49 -0.45 9.60
CA LYS A 25 -4.61 0.18 10.94
C LYS A 25 -4.48 1.70 10.88
N ILE A 26 -3.57 2.23 10.06
CA ILE A 26 -3.43 3.69 9.86
C ILE A 26 -4.67 4.27 9.20
N ILE A 27 -5.18 3.63 8.14
CA ILE A 27 -6.41 4.06 7.48
C ILE A 27 -7.56 4.09 8.50
N LYS A 28 -7.74 3.04 9.30
CA LYS A 28 -8.77 2.99 10.34
C LYS A 28 -8.62 4.08 11.42
N ARG A 29 -7.38 4.49 11.70
CA ARG A 29 -7.08 5.48 12.74
C ARG A 29 -7.31 6.92 12.28
N PHE A 30 -6.94 7.24 11.04
CA PHE A 30 -6.86 8.62 10.59
C PHE A 30 -7.86 9.00 9.50
N SER A 31 -8.38 8.05 8.72
CA SER A 31 -9.41 8.35 7.71
C SER A 31 -10.69 8.85 8.37
N SER A 32 -11.30 9.87 7.78
CA SER A 32 -12.61 10.38 8.16
C SER A 32 -13.76 9.44 7.76
N ASN A 33 -13.54 8.51 6.81
CA ASN A 33 -14.48 7.45 6.44
C ASN A 33 -13.75 6.09 6.32
N PRO A 34 -13.36 5.49 7.46
CA PRO A 34 -12.40 4.40 7.48
C PRO A 34 -12.90 3.12 6.81
N MET A 35 -14.21 2.83 6.87
CA MET A 35 -14.76 1.62 6.24
C MET A 35 -14.69 1.71 4.72
N PHE A 36 -15.05 2.87 4.16
CA PHE A 36 -14.96 3.12 2.72
C PHE A 36 -13.51 3.04 2.22
N ASP A 37 -12.58 3.68 2.94
CA ASP A 37 -11.17 3.66 2.55
C ASP A 37 -10.53 2.28 2.74
N CYS A 38 -10.96 1.47 3.72
CA CYS A 38 -10.52 0.09 3.84
C CYS A 38 -10.95 -0.78 2.64
N ILE A 39 -12.15 -0.56 2.12
CA ILE A 39 -12.62 -1.27 0.90
C ILE A 39 -11.75 -0.86 -0.29
N ARG A 40 -11.53 0.44 -0.50
CA ARG A 40 -10.66 0.93 -1.57
C ARG A 40 -9.23 0.43 -1.46
N PHE A 41 -8.68 0.40 -0.25
CA PHE A 41 -7.36 -0.17 0.01
C PHE A 41 -7.31 -1.66 -0.34
N PHE A 42 -8.34 -2.43 0.01
CA PHE A 42 -8.44 -3.84 -0.38
C PHE A 42 -8.53 -4.02 -1.91
N GLU A 43 -9.32 -3.20 -2.60
CA GLU A 43 -9.40 -3.22 -4.06
C GLU A 43 -8.03 -2.96 -4.72
N ILE A 44 -7.28 -1.97 -4.23
CA ILE A 44 -5.92 -1.67 -4.71
C ILE A 44 -4.98 -2.85 -4.42
N THR A 45 -5.08 -3.44 -3.23
CA THR A 45 -4.28 -4.62 -2.83
C THR A 45 -4.53 -5.80 -3.77
N LEU A 46 -5.80 -6.11 -4.01
CA LEU A 46 -6.22 -7.19 -4.91
C LEU A 46 -5.76 -6.90 -6.34
N PHE A 47 -5.91 -5.67 -6.82
CA PHE A 47 -5.43 -5.28 -8.13
C PHE A 47 -3.91 -5.47 -8.28
N SER A 48 -3.13 -4.95 -7.32
CA SER A 48 -1.67 -5.08 -7.31
C SER A 48 -1.22 -6.54 -7.30
N PHE A 49 -1.91 -7.41 -6.57
CA PHE A 49 -1.66 -8.85 -6.61
C PHE A 49 -1.94 -9.44 -8.00
N LEU A 50 -3.11 -9.16 -8.58
CA LEU A 50 -3.52 -9.73 -9.88
C LEU A 50 -2.63 -9.31 -11.05
N VAL A 51 -2.12 -8.08 -11.04
CA VAL A 51 -1.21 -7.59 -12.09
C VAL A 51 0.26 -7.90 -11.82
N GLY A 52 0.57 -8.54 -10.68
CA GLY A 52 1.94 -8.83 -10.27
C GLY A 52 2.75 -7.55 -10.04
N ASN A 53 2.23 -6.62 -9.23
CA ASN A 53 2.98 -5.45 -8.76
C ASN A 53 3.74 -5.79 -7.47
N ALA A 54 4.94 -6.34 -7.62
CA ALA A 54 5.81 -6.70 -6.50
C ALA A 54 6.52 -5.48 -5.85
N ASP A 55 6.32 -4.25 -6.34
CA ASP A 55 6.95 -3.03 -5.80
C ASP A 55 5.96 -2.11 -5.04
N MET A 56 4.75 -2.61 -4.74
CA MET A 56 3.71 -1.85 -4.03
C MET A 56 3.99 -1.69 -2.52
N HIS A 57 4.93 -0.81 -2.16
CA HIS A 57 5.47 -0.62 -0.82
C HIS A 57 4.80 0.54 -0.03
N LEU A 58 5.25 0.83 1.21
CA LEU A 58 4.59 1.81 2.10
C LEU A 58 4.39 3.19 1.45
N LYS A 59 5.34 3.66 0.62
CA LYS A 59 5.24 4.98 -0.02
C LYS A 59 4.22 5.07 -1.16
N ASN A 60 3.68 3.94 -1.64
CA ASN A 60 2.64 3.90 -2.68
C ASN A 60 1.22 4.09 -2.14
N PHE A 61 1.09 4.18 -0.81
CA PHE A 61 -0.16 4.47 -0.14
C PHE A 61 -0.02 5.77 0.62
N SER A 62 -1.05 6.63 0.53
CA SER A 62 -1.05 7.93 1.20
C SER A 62 -2.43 8.32 1.69
N LEU A 63 -2.45 9.12 2.75
CA LEU A 63 -3.63 9.90 3.12
C LEU A 63 -3.49 11.33 2.58
N ILE A 64 -4.58 11.86 2.05
CA ILE A 64 -4.67 13.24 1.56
C ILE A 64 -5.58 14.06 2.48
N TYR A 65 -5.31 15.37 2.47
CA TYR A 65 -6.01 16.38 3.25
C TYR A 65 -6.62 17.40 2.27
N PRO A 66 -7.79 17.10 1.68
CA PRO A 66 -8.49 18.03 0.79
C PRO A 66 -9.03 19.24 1.56
N LEU A 67 -9.43 20.27 0.81
CA LEU A 67 -9.93 21.56 1.33
C LEU A 67 -11.19 21.47 2.22
N ASN A 68 -11.83 20.30 2.28
CA ASN A 68 -13.01 20.05 3.13
C ASN A 68 -12.65 19.43 4.49
N ASP A 69 -11.37 19.40 4.87
CA ASP A 69 -10.83 18.83 6.10
C ASP A 69 -11.10 17.32 6.31
N MET A 70 -11.57 16.62 5.27
CA MET A 70 -11.85 15.18 5.34
C MET A 70 -10.64 14.38 4.90
N ILE A 71 -9.96 13.76 5.87
CA ILE A 71 -8.84 12.86 5.63
C ILE A 71 -9.33 11.62 4.90
N GLN A 72 -8.70 11.28 3.77
CA GLN A 72 -9.08 10.11 2.98
C GLN A 72 -7.89 9.44 2.32
N LEU A 73 -8.03 8.16 1.97
CA LEU A 73 -7.07 7.45 1.12
C LEU A 73 -6.98 8.14 -0.25
N SER A 74 -5.75 8.40 -0.69
CA SER A 74 -5.49 9.00 -2.00
C SER A 74 -6.04 8.12 -3.12
N PRO A 75 -6.28 8.67 -4.32
CA PRO A 75 -6.29 7.86 -5.53
C PRO A 75 -5.04 6.98 -5.61
N ALA A 76 -5.15 5.80 -6.21
CA ALA A 76 -4.01 4.93 -6.43
C ALA A 76 -3.04 5.57 -7.43
N TYR A 77 -1.75 5.39 -7.21
CA TYR A 77 -0.67 5.86 -8.07
C TYR A 77 0.45 4.82 -8.09
N ASP A 78 1.33 4.93 -9.08
CA ASP A 78 2.48 4.02 -9.23
C ASP A 78 2.06 2.54 -9.33
N LEU A 79 0.96 2.30 -10.04
CA LEU A 79 0.45 0.97 -10.36
C LEU A 79 1.17 0.44 -11.59
N LEU A 80 2.07 -0.52 -11.39
CA LEU A 80 2.92 -1.08 -12.44
C LEU A 80 2.91 -2.61 -12.35
N SER A 81 2.91 -3.29 -13.49
CA SER A 81 3.14 -4.74 -13.51
C SER A 81 4.64 -5.00 -13.58
N THR A 82 5.28 -5.25 -12.43
CA THR A 82 6.73 -5.48 -12.36
C THR A 82 7.11 -6.79 -13.04
N ARG A 83 6.20 -7.77 -13.03
CA ARG A 83 6.37 -9.08 -13.69
C ARG A 83 6.61 -9.02 -15.19
N LEU A 84 6.23 -7.93 -15.86
CA LEU A 84 6.53 -7.75 -17.28
C LEU A 84 8.02 -7.59 -17.57
N VAL A 85 8.77 -7.05 -16.61
CA VAL A 85 10.19 -6.70 -16.78
C VAL A 85 11.09 -7.57 -15.91
N ILE A 86 10.61 -7.98 -14.73
CA ILE A 86 11.36 -8.79 -13.76
C ILE A 86 10.76 -10.20 -13.73
N PRO A 87 11.48 -11.20 -14.26
CA PRO A 87 11.02 -12.60 -14.24
C PRO A 87 10.90 -13.15 -12.82
N GLU A 88 10.03 -14.14 -12.64
CA GLU A 88 9.75 -14.75 -11.33
C GLU A 88 10.90 -15.49 -10.68
N ARG A 89 11.79 -16.05 -11.49
CA ARG A 89 13.04 -16.62 -10.99
C ARG A 89 13.96 -15.58 -10.32
N ASP A 90 13.84 -14.31 -10.69
CA ASP A 90 14.72 -13.21 -10.25
C ASP A 90 14.09 -12.43 -9.09
N ASP A 91 12.75 -12.31 -9.07
CA ASP A 91 11.96 -11.82 -7.94
C ASP A 91 10.77 -12.76 -7.70
N PRO A 92 10.84 -13.65 -6.69
CA PRO A 92 9.76 -14.60 -6.42
C PRO A 92 8.60 -13.94 -5.65
N GLU A 93 8.78 -12.77 -5.03
CA GLU A 93 7.75 -12.17 -4.17
C GLU A 93 6.52 -11.72 -5.00
N GLU A 94 5.32 -12.08 -4.57
CA GLU A 94 4.07 -11.64 -5.24
C GLU A 94 3.65 -10.24 -4.79
N MET A 95 4.10 -9.81 -3.61
CA MET A 95 3.80 -8.51 -3.02
C MET A 95 5.01 -7.91 -2.30
N ALA A 96 5.15 -6.58 -2.34
CA ALA A 96 6.23 -5.86 -1.65
C ALA A 96 6.12 -5.90 -0.11
N LEU A 97 4.89 -5.88 0.40
CA LEU A 97 4.56 -5.86 1.82
C LEU A 97 3.95 -7.19 2.23
N THR A 98 4.15 -7.55 3.50
CA THR A 98 3.57 -8.79 4.01
C THR A 98 2.05 -8.72 4.15
N LEU A 99 1.37 -9.82 3.87
CA LEU A 99 -0.01 -10.10 4.22
C LEU A 99 -0.04 -11.42 4.99
N ASN A 100 -0.58 -11.41 6.20
CA ASN A 100 -0.55 -12.56 7.12
C ASN A 100 0.88 -13.14 7.31
N GLY A 101 1.88 -12.25 7.35
CA GLY A 101 3.29 -12.61 7.52
C GLY A 101 3.99 -13.18 6.28
N LYS A 102 3.32 -13.24 5.13
CA LYS A 102 3.88 -13.76 3.87
C LYS A 102 3.88 -12.71 2.77
N LYS A 103 4.76 -12.88 1.79
CA LYS A 103 4.77 -12.11 0.53
C LYS A 103 4.48 -12.97 -0.70
N GLU A 104 4.31 -14.26 -0.49
CA GLU A 104 4.06 -15.31 -1.48
C GLU A 104 2.99 -16.23 -0.86
N ASN A 105 1.87 -16.47 -1.56
CA ASN A 105 0.72 -17.22 -1.04
C ASN A 105 0.42 -18.51 -1.81
#